data_AF-A0A484YFL2-F1
#
_entry.id   AF-A0A484YFL2-F1
#
_cell.length_a   1.000
_cell.length_b   1.000
_cell.length_c   1.000
_cell.angle_alpha   90.00
_cell.angle_beta   90.00
_cell.angle_gamma   90.00
#
_symmetry.space_group_name_H-M   'P 1'
#
loop_
_entity.id
_entity.type
_entity.pdbx_description
1 polymer ?
#
loop_
_entity_poly.entity_id
_entity_poly.type
_entity_poly.pdbx_seq_one_letter_code
_entity_poly.pdbx_strand_id
1 'polypeptide(L)'
;MIFFGPISSIFDILTFCLMWWVFHANTPETQTLFQSGWFVVGLLSQTLIVHMIRTRRVPFIQSCASWPLMIMTVIVMIVGIALPFSPLASYLQLQALPLSYFPWLVAILAGYMTLTQLVKGFYSRRYGWQ
;
A
#
# COMPACT_ATOMS: atom_id res chain seq x y z
N MET A 1 12.55 -12.18 -3.38
CA MET A 1 11.55 -11.77 -4.39
C MET A 1 10.42 -12.80 -4.53
N ILE A 2 10.70 -14.12 -4.47
CA ILE A 2 9.69 -15.19 -4.62
C ILE A 2 8.55 -15.15 -3.57
N PHE A 3 8.80 -14.72 -2.32
CA PHE A 3 7.77 -14.72 -1.27
C PHE A 3 7.01 -13.39 -1.09
N PHE A 4 7.66 -12.25 -1.36
CA PHE A 4 7.02 -10.93 -1.19
C PHE A 4 6.12 -10.56 -2.37
N GLY A 5 6.44 -11.04 -3.59
CA GLY A 5 5.61 -10.84 -4.77
C GLY A 5 4.18 -11.36 -4.59
N PRO A 6 3.98 -12.66 -4.23
CA PRO A 6 2.66 -13.23 -4.01
C PRO A 6 1.83 -12.50 -2.95
N ILE A 7 2.48 -12.03 -1.88
CA ILE A 7 1.82 -11.24 -0.83
C ILE A 7 1.27 -9.95 -1.44
N SER A 8 2.10 -9.18 -2.16
CA SER A 8 1.64 -7.96 -2.83
C SER A 8 0.47 -8.25 -3.76
N SER A 9 0.57 -9.29 -4.60
CA SER A 9 -0.50 -9.65 -5.53
C SER A 9 -1.83 -9.96 -4.86
N ILE A 10 -1.83 -10.58 -3.66
CA ILE A 10 -3.07 -10.81 -2.90
C ILE A 10 -3.72 -9.46 -2.54
N PHE A 11 -2.94 -8.49 -2.07
CA PHE A 11 -3.48 -7.18 -1.71
C PHE A 11 -3.86 -6.33 -2.93
N ASP A 12 -3.16 -6.50 -4.06
CA ASP A 12 -3.59 -5.93 -5.33
C ASP A 12 -4.96 -6.48 -5.75
N ILE A 13 -5.13 -7.81 -5.72
CA ILE A 13 -6.42 -8.46 -6.02
C ILE A 13 -7.51 -8.00 -5.05
N LEU A 14 -7.22 -7.91 -3.74
CA LEU A 14 -8.17 -7.39 -2.76
C LEU A 14 -8.57 -5.94 -3.06
N THR A 15 -7.62 -5.11 -3.50
CA THR A 15 -7.89 -3.72 -3.90
C THR A 15 -8.76 -3.68 -5.16
N PHE A 16 -8.49 -4.55 -6.14
CA PHE A 16 -9.34 -4.71 -7.32
C PHE A 16 -10.76 -5.11 -6.94
N CYS A 17 -10.93 -6.14 -6.10
CA CYS A 17 -12.23 -6.59 -5.61
C CYS A 17 -12.97 -5.48 -4.86
N LEU A 18 -12.26 -4.73 -4.02
CA LEU A 18 -12.83 -3.61 -3.29
C LEU A 18 -13.32 -2.50 -4.22
N MET A 19 -12.49 -2.09 -5.18
CA MET A 19 -12.89 -1.06 -6.14
C MET A 19 -14.06 -1.52 -7.01
N TRP A 20 -14.07 -2.80 -7.39
CA TRP A 20 -15.11 -3.37 -8.24
C TRP A 20 -16.44 -3.60 -7.51
N TRP A 21 -16.43 -4.17 -6.30
CA TRP A 21 -17.65 -4.62 -5.59
C TRP A 21 -18.18 -3.58 -4.59
N VAL A 22 -17.30 -2.80 -3.95
CA VAL A 22 -17.72 -1.79 -2.95
C VAL A 22 -17.95 -0.46 -3.64
N PHE A 23 -16.97 0.01 -4.40
CA PHE A 23 -17.04 1.31 -5.08
C PHE A 23 -17.71 1.26 -6.45
N HIS A 24 -18.08 0.06 -6.93
CA HIS A 24 -18.71 -0.15 -8.24
C HIS A 24 -17.95 0.56 -9.37
N ALA A 25 -16.61 0.61 -9.25
CA ALA A 25 -15.73 1.23 -10.23
C ALA A 25 -15.49 0.28 -11.41
N ASN A 26 -16.58 -0.20 -12.01
CA ASN A 26 -16.63 -1.22 -13.05
C ASN A 26 -17.17 -0.67 -14.39
N THR A 27 -17.44 0.63 -14.47
CA THR A 27 -17.89 1.31 -15.69
C THR A 27 -16.78 2.22 -16.25
N PRO A 28 -16.81 2.54 -17.56
CA PRO A 28 -15.85 3.48 -18.15
C PRO A 28 -15.86 4.86 -17.49
N GLU A 29 -17.01 5.34 -16.99
CA GLU A 29 -17.08 6.63 -16.29
C GLU A 29 -16.35 6.62 -14.94
N THR A 30 -16.22 5.44 -14.32
CA THR A 30 -15.59 5.26 -13.00
C THR A 30 -14.16 4.72 -13.10
N GLN A 31 -13.61 4.61 -14.30
CA GLN A 31 -12.23 4.14 -14.54
C GLN A 31 -11.19 4.98 -13.81
N THR A 32 -11.34 6.31 -13.80
CA THR A 32 -10.44 7.25 -13.11
C THR A 32 -10.46 7.06 -11.60
N LEU A 33 -11.64 6.74 -11.04
CA LEU A 33 -11.77 6.39 -9.62
C LEU A 33 -11.02 5.10 -9.31
N PHE A 34 -11.16 4.07 -10.15
CA PHE A 34 -10.42 2.81 -10.04
C PHE A 34 -8.91 3.06 -10.05
N GLN A 35 -8.42 3.79 -11.06
CA GLN A 35 -7.01 4.13 -11.23
C GLN A 35 -6.45 4.89 -10.03
N SER A 36 -7.24 5.79 -9.45
CA SER A 36 -6.82 6.60 -8.30
C SER A 36 -6.71 5.78 -7.03
N GLY A 37 -7.70 4.93 -6.75
CA GLY A 37 -7.65 3.96 -5.64
C GLY A 37 -6.43 3.05 -5.77
N TRP A 38 -6.29 2.42 -6.93
CA TRP A 38 -5.20 1.49 -7.18
C TRP A 38 -3.82 2.17 -7.11
N PHE A 39 -3.68 3.40 -7.61
CA PHE A 39 -2.45 4.19 -7.50
C PHE A 39 -2.06 4.44 -6.04
N VAL A 40 -3.00 4.92 -5.22
CA VAL A 40 -2.73 5.24 -3.81
C VAL A 40 -2.31 3.98 -3.05
N VAL A 41 -3.08 2.88 -3.14
CA VAL A 41 -2.69 1.62 -2.47
C VAL A 41 -1.35 1.08 -2.99
N GLY A 42 -1.15 1.09 -4.31
CA GLY A 42 0.08 0.62 -4.94
C GLY A 42 1.30 1.40 -4.44
N LEU A 43 1.22 2.73 -4.44
CA LEU A 43 2.30 3.59 -3.96
C LEU A 43 2.57 3.39 -2.46
N LEU A 44 1.53 3.31 -1.62
CA LEU A 44 1.69 3.16 -0.18
C LEU A 44 2.24 1.78 0.19
N SER A 45 1.77 0.71 -0.46
CA SER A 45 2.30 -0.64 -0.25
C SER A 45 3.77 -0.76 -0.69
N GLN A 46 4.14 -0.18 -1.84
CA GLN A 46 5.53 -0.14 -2.33
C GLN A 46 6.47 0.68 -1.44
N THR A 47 5.99 1.78 -0.85
CA THR A 47 6.80 2.53 0.10
C THR A 47 6.97 1.77 1.42
N LEU A 48 5.91 1.13 1.92
CA LEU A 48 5.96 0.31 3.14
C LEU A 48 6.85 -0.92 2.99
N ILE A 49 6.81 -1.62 1.86
CA ILE A 49 7.61 -2.85 1.67
C ILE A 49 9.11 -2.57 1.73
N VAL A 50 9.58 -1.39 1.34
CA VAL A 50 10.99 -0.99 1.48
C VAL A 50 11.41 -0.96 2.96
N HIS A 51 10.55 -0.45 3.85
CA HIS A 51 10.78 -0.49 5.30
C HIS A 51 10.75 -1.90 5.84
N MET A 52 9.83 -2.72 5.30
CA MET A 52 9.74 -4.11 5.70
C MET A 52 11.00 -4.86 5.27
N ILE A 53 11.40 -4.89 4.00
CA ILE A 53 12.52 -5.72 3.53
C ILE A 53 13.85 -5.35 4.22
N ARG A 54 14.04 -4.09 4.61
CA ARG A 54 15.29 -3.61 5.22
C ARG A 54 15.65 -4.27 6.55
N THR A 55 14.67 -4.67 7.36
CA THR A 55 14.96 -5.26 8.67
C THR A 55 14.09 -6.46 8.97
N ARG A 56 14.68 -7.41 9.69
CA ARG A 56 14.01 -8.63 10.13
C ARG A 56 13.06 -8.40 11.32
N ARG A 57 13.29 -7.31 12.05
CA ARG A 57 12.49 -6.85 13.19
C ARG A 57 11.23 -6.15 12.71
N VAL A 58 10.27 -5.94 13.61
CA VAL A 58 9.04 -5.20 13.27
C VAL A 58 9.43 -3.76 12.94
N PRO A 59 9.28 -3.29 11.68
CA PRO A 59 9.52 -1.90 11.35
C PRO A 59 8.57 -1.03 12.18
N PHE A 60 9.04 0.14 12.64
CA PHE A 60 8.33 1.09 13.52
C PHE A 60 8.22 0.74 15.02
N ILE A 61 8.26 -0.54 15.41
CA ILE A 61 8.20 -0.93 16.84
C ILE A 61 9.59 -1.29 17.39
N GLN A 62 10.42 -1.97 16.59
CA GLN A 62 11.70 -2.53 17.04
C GLN A 62 12.91 -2.00 16.27
N SER A 63 12.69 -1.42 15.10
CA SER A 63 13.73 -0.77 14.30
C SER A 63 13.07 0.36 13.52
N CYS A 64 13.28 1.60 13.95
CA CYS A 64 12.97 2.75 13.12
C CYS A 64 14.01 2.84 12.01
N ALA A 65 13.55 3.01 10.76
CA ALA A 65 14.46 3.35 9.67
C ALA A 65 15.18 4.67 10.00
N SER A 66 16.34 4.90 9.38
CA SER A 66 17.06 6.17 9.56
C SER A 66 16.12 7.35 9.29
N TRP A 67 16.24 8.42 10.10
CA TRP A 67 15.41 9.63 10.01
C TRP A 67 15.14 10.12 8.56
N PRO A 68 16.14 10.15 7.66
CA PRO A 68 15.92 10.55 6.26
C PRO A 68 14.92 9.66 5.51
N LEU A 69 14.92 8.35 5.74
CA LEU A 69 14.00 7.41 5.09
C LEU A 69 12.58 7.55 5.62
N MET A 70 12.39 7.75 6.92
CA MET A 70 11.05 8.02 7.47
C MET A 70 10.46 9.30 6.89
N ILE A 71 11.24 10.39 6.88
CA ILE A 71 10.80 11.67 6.33
C ILE A 71 10.39 11.52 4.87
N MET A 72 11.23 10.89 4.04
CA MET A 72 10.91 10.67 2.63
C MET A 72 9.64 9.83 2.45
N THR A 73 9.42 8.85 3.31
CA THR A 73 8.23 8.00 3.21
C THR A 73 6.97 8.76 3.58
N VAL A 74 7.01 9.57 4.64
CA VAL A 74 5.90 10.45 5.02
C VAL A 74 5.61 11.45 3.90
N ILE A 75 6.65 12.06 3.32
CA ILE A 75 6.49 12.97 2.16
C ILE A 75 5.83 12.25 1.00
N VAL A 76 6.30 11.06 0.62
CA VAL A 76 5.72 10.30 -0.50
C VAL A 76 4.27 9.89 -0.20
N MET A 77 3.93 9.49 1.03
CA MET A 77 2.54 9.19 1.41
C MET A 77 1.66 10.43 1.31
N ILE A 78 2.10 11.59 1.82
CA ILE A 78 1.36 12.85 1.75
C ILE A 78 1.15 13.26 0.29
N VAL A 79 2.23 13.27 -0.50
CA VAL A 79 2.17 13.64 -1.93
C VAL A 79 1.28 12.66 -2.69
N GLY A 80 1.42 11.36 -2.43
CA GLY A 80 0.62 10.30 -3.07
C GLY A 80 -0.88 10.41 -2.78
N ILE A 81 -1.24 10.74 -1.55
CA ILE A 81 -2.64 10.97 -1.16
C ILE A 81 -3.13 12.32 -1.67
N ALA A 82 -2.30 13.36 -1.73
CA ALA A 82 -2.69 14.69 -2.21
C ALA A 82 -2.80 14.76 -3.74
N LEU A 83 -2.08 13.91 -4.48
CA LEU A 83 -2.01 13.95 -5.94
C LEU A 83 -3.39 13.81 -6.62
N PRO A 84 -4.28 12.87 -6.23
CA PRO A 84 -5.63 12.78 -6.79
C PRO A 84 -6.55 13.96 -6.45
N PHE A 85 -6.22 14.78 -5.44
CA PHE A 85 -6.95 16.00 -5.08
C PHE A 85 -6.32 17.26 -5.69
N SER A 86 -5.18 17.12 -6.38
CA SER A 86 -4.45 18.22 -6.98
C SER A 86 -4.99 18.55 -8.38
N PRO A 87 -4.74 19.76 -8.92
CA PRO A 87 -5.11 20.09 -10.31
C PRO A 87 -4.38 19.24 -11.36
N LEU A 88 -3.31 18.53 -10.97
CA LEU A 88 -2.62 17.58 -11.85
C LEU A 88 -3.38 16.26 -12.00
N ALA A 89 -4.41 16.01 -11.18
CA ALA A 89 -5.18 14.77 -11.21
C ALA A 89 -5.79 14.52 -12.59
N SER A 90 -6.37 15.54 -13.23
CA SER A 90 -6.98 15.41 -14.57
C SER A 90 -5.97 15.01 -15.64
N TYR A 91 -4.73 15.47 -15.55
CA TYR A 91 -3.66 15.12 -16.50
C TYR A 91 -3.22 13.66 -16.35
N LEU A 92 -3.26 13.14 -15.12
CA LEU A 92 -2.88 11.77 -14.78
C LEU A 92 -4.05 10.79 -14.80
N GLN A 93 -5.23 11.22 -15.27
CA GLN A 93 -6.49 10.45 -15.19
C GLN A 93 -6.85 10.01 -13.76
N LEU A 94 -6.47 10.82 -12.77
CA LEU A 94 -6.81 10.63 -11.38
C LEU A 94 -8.03 11.47 -11.02
N GLN A 95 -8.76 11.02 -10.01
CA GLN A 95 -9.95 11.63 -9.47
C GLN A 95 -9.89 11.58 -7.94
N ALA A 96 -10.44 12.60 -7.30
CA ALA A 96 -10.56 12.64 -5.84
C ALA A 96 -11.29 11.40 -5.31
N LEU A 97 -10.65 10.68 -4.40
CA LEU A 97 -11.24 9.49 -3.80
C LEU A 97 -12.28 9.88 -2.73
N PRO A 98 -13.39 9.16 -2.63
CA PRO A 98 -14.37 9.37 -1.57
C PRO A 98 -13.74 9.09 -0.20
N LEU A 99 -14.15 9.84 0.82
CA LEU A 99 -13.64 9.66 2.20
C LEU A 99 -13.84 8.24 2.74
N SER A 100 -14.87 7.53 2.26
CA SER A 100 -15.13 6.13 2.61
C SER A 100 -14.03 5.17 2.15
N TYR A 101 -13.16 5.58 1.22
CA TYR A 101 -12.02 4.78 0.76
C TYR A 101 -10.89 4.69 1.80
N PHE A 102 -10.65 5.75 2.57
CA PHE A 102 -9.51 5.79 3.50
C PHE A 102 -9.54 4.73 4.62
N PRO A 103 -10.68 4.41 5.25
CA PRO A 103 -10.76 3.27 6.17
C PRO A 103 -10.34 1.95 5.54
N TRP A 104 -10.72 1.70 4.29
CA TRP A 104 -10.34 0.50 3.56
C TRP A 104 -8.87 0.48 3.17
N LEU A 105 -8.32 1.63 2.76
CA LEU A 105 -6.89 1.81 2.54
C LEU A 105 -6.10 1.43 3.79
N VAL A 106 -6.49 1.95 4.96
CA VAL A 106 -5.85 1.61 6.23
C VAL A 106 -5.96 0.11 6.53
N ALA A 107 -7.13 -0.50 6.31
CA ALA A 107 -7.32 -1.94 6.53
C ALA A 107 -6.42 -2.80 5.62
N ILE A 108 -6.31 -2.44 4.33
CA ILE A 108 -5.46 -3.13 3.35
C ILE A 108 -3.99 -3.00 3.75
N LEU A 109 -3.52 -1.79 4.09
CA LEU A 109 -2.13 -1.57 4.48
C LEU A 109 -1.77 -2.24 5.81
N ALA A 110 -2.68 -2.20 6.79
CA ALA A 110 -2.50 -2.90 8.06
C ALA A 110 -2.47 -4.42 7.88
N GLY A 111 -3.35 -4.95 7.03
CA GLY A 111 -3.34 -6.36 6.62
C GLY A 111 -2.02 -6.73 5.94
N TYR A 112 -1.54 -5.89 5.02
CA TYR A 112 -0.28 -6.07 4.30
C TYR A 112 0.91 -6.14 5.25
N MET A 113 1.01 -5.18 6.17
CA MET A 113 2.06 -5.16 7.19
C MET A 113 2.00 -6.38 8.09
N THR A 114 0.79 -6.76 8.55
CA THR A 114 0.60 -7.91 9.44
C THR A 114 1.00 -9.21 8.75
N LEU A 115 0.49 -9.46 7.54
CA LEU A 115 0.81 -10.68 6.79
C LEU A 115 2.30 -10.77 6.46
N THR A 116 2.89 -9.67 6.02
CA THR A 116 4.32 -9.61 5.70
C THR A 116 5.18 -9.88 6.95
N GLN A 117 4.78 -9.36 8.11
CA GLN A 117 5.49 -9.60 9.36
C GLN A 117 5.31 -11.04 9.87
N LEU A 118 4.11 -11.62 9.73
CA LEU A 118 3.84 -13.02 10.07
C LEU A 118 4.66 -13.98 9.22
N VAL A 119 4.71 -13.76 7.90
CA VAL A 119 5.51 -14.58 6.97
C VAL A 119 6.99 -14.52 7.35
N LYS A 120 7.52 -13.34 7.68
CA LYS A 120 8.89 -13.22 8.18
C LYS A 120 9.11 -13.95 9.50
N GLY A 121 8.20 -13.81 10.46
CA GLY A 121 8.29 -14.48 11.77
C GLY A 121 8.29 -16.00 11.62
N PHE A 122 7.41 -16.52 10.76
CA PHE A 122 7.34 -17.94 10.41
C PHE A 122 8.63 -18.42 9.73
N TYR A 123 9.13 -17.68 8.73
CA TYR A 123 10.36 -18.03 8.02
C TYR A 123 11.59 -17.98 8.94
N SER A 124 11.66 -16.99 9.82
CA SER A 124 12.71 -16.84 10.82
C SER A 124 12.74 -18.02 11.80
N ARG A 125 11.58 -18.45 12.30
CA ARG A 125 11.47 -19.61 13.20
C ARG A 125 11.76 -20.93 12.52
N ARG A 126 11.39 -21.09 11.24
CA ARG A 126 11.49 -22.37 10.53
C ARG A 126 12.81 -22.60 9.81
N TYR A 127 13.39 -21.56 9.21
CA TYR A 127 14.61 -21.67 8.40
C TYR A 127 15.86 -21.07 9.05
N GLY A 128 15.74 -20.52 10.26
CA GLY A 128 16.91 -20.02 10.99
C GLY A 128 17.73 -19.03 10.17
N TRP A 129 17.07 -18.06 9.52
CA TRP A 129 17.79 -16.95 8.89
C TRP A 129 18.77 -16.39 9.95
N GLN A 130 19.96 -15.94 9.58
CA GLN A 130 20.73 -15.01 10.40
C GLN A 130 20.51 -13.63 9.81
#